data_AF-A0A7V0JUD2-F1
#
_entry.id   AF-A0A7V0JUD2-F1
#
_cell.length_a   1.000
_cell.length_b   1.000
_cell.length_c   1.000
_cell.angle_alpha   90.00
_cell.angle_beta   90.00
_cell.angle_gamma   90.00
#
_symmetry.space_group_name_H-M   'P 1'
#
loop_
_entity.id
_entity.type
_entity.pdbx_description
1 polymer ?
#
loop_
_entity_poly.entity_id
_entity_poly.type
_entity_poly.pdbx_seq_one_letter_code
_entity_poly.pdbx_strand_id
1 'polypeptide(L)' 'VHLALADFPGVRTYSVGEGEKRHVVIEPTG' A
#
# COMPACT_ATOMS: atom_id res chain seq x y z
N VAL A 1 5.42 5.32 -1.17
CA VAL A 1 4.47 4.84 -0.13
C VAL A 1 4.92 3.50 0.43
N HIS A 2 5.05 2.43 -0.38
CA HIS A 2 5.52 1.12 0.09
C HIS A 2 6.79 1.20 0.96
N LEU A 3 7.84 1.89 0.48
CA LEU A 3 9.10 2.04 1.24
C LEU A 3 8.94 2.86 2.54
N ALA A 4 8.07 3.88 2.52
CA ALA A 4 7.86 4.74 3.68
C ALA A 4 7.07 4.04 4.80
N LEU A 5 6.30 3.01 4.46
CA LEU A 5 5.47 2.24 5.38
C LEU A 5 5.98 0.81 5.62
N ALA A 6 7.17 0.47 5.12
CA ALA A 6 7.71 -0.89 5.19
C ALA A 6 7.87 -1.37 6.65
N ASP A 7 8.30 -0.47 7.53
CA ASP A 7 8.53 -0.76 8.95
C ASP A 7 7.38 -0.31 9.86
N PHE A 8 6.26 0.15 9.29
CA PHE A 8 5.11 0.57 10.07
C PHE A 8 4.26 -0.66 10.43
N PRO A 9 4.20 -1.06 11.71
CA PRO A 9 3.49 -2.27 12.09
C PRO A 9 1.97 -2.10 11.90
N GLY A 10 1.29 -3.21 11.62
CA GLY A 10 -0.17 -3.24 11.58
C GLY A 10 -0.80 -2.75 10.27
N VAL A 11 -0.01 -2.46 9.24
CA VAL A 11 -0.53 -2.08 7.91
C VAL A 11 0.13 -2.90 6.81
N ARG A 12 -0.64 -3.17 5.75
CA ARG A 12 -0.12 -3.69 4.49
C ARG A 12 -0.37 -2.69 3.38
N THR A 13 0.51 -2.70 2.39
CA THR A 13 0.39 -1.83 1.23
C THR A 13 0.55 -2.63 -0.05
N TYR A 14 -0.30 -2.38 -1.04
CA TYR A 14 -0.24 -3.03 -2.35
C TYR A 14 -0.74 -2.09 -3.45
N SER A 15 -0.37 -2.37 -4.70
CA SER A 15 -0.83 -1.60 -5.86
C SER A 15 -2.08 -2.22 -6.46
N VAL A 16 -3.05 -1.39 -6.84
CA VAL A 16 -4.26 -1.78 -7.57
C VAL A 16 -4.44 -0.87 -8.79
N GLY A 17 -5.00 -1.42 -9.87
CA GLY A 17 -5.24 -0.69 -11.12
C GLY A 17 -4.06 -0.72 -12.10
N GLU A 18 -4.28 -0.15 -13.29
CA GLU A 18 -3.34 -0.19 -14.40
C GLU A 18 -3.15 1.22 -15.02
N GLY A 19 -1.97 1.47 -15.59
CA GLY A 19 -1.60 2.76 -16.18
C GLY A 19 -1.79 3.92 -15.20
N GLU A 20 -2.42 5.00 -15.68
CA GLU A 20 -2.74 6.20 -14.90
C GLU A 20 -3.74 5.96 -13.75
N LYS A 21 -4.45 4.83 -13.74
CA LYS A 21 -5.38 4.48 -12.65
C LYS A 21 -4.71 3.66 -11.56
N ARG A 22 -3.42 3.34 -11.71
CA ARG A 22 -2.68 2.58 -10.70
C ARG A 22 -2.46 3.44 -9.46
N HIS A 23 -2.87 2.92 -8.31
CA HIS A 23 -2.73 3.60 -7.03
C HIS A 23 -2.30 2.60 -5.94
N VAL A 24 -1.77 3.15 -4.84
CA VAL A 24 -1.36 2.36 -3.67
C VAL A 24 -2.51 2.33 -2.68
N VAL A 25 -2.91 1.13 -2.28
CA VAL A 25 -3.84 0.88 -1.18
C VAL A 25 -3.02 0.67 0.09
N ILE A 26 -3.52 1.23 1.20
CA ILE A 26 -2.99 1.05 2.55
C ILE A 26 -4.15 0.56 3.41
N GLU A 27 -3.99 -0.56 4.08
CA GLU A 27 -5.04 -1.09 4.96
C GLU A 27 -4.47 -1.84 6.17
N PRO A 28 -5.27 -1.98 7.25
CA PRO A 28 -4.84 -2.69 8.45
C PRO A 28 -4.56 -4.17 8.16
N THR A 29 -3.55 -4.73 8.80
CA THR A 29 -3.39 -6.18 8.92
C THR A 29 -4.17 -6.64 10.15
N GLY A 30 -5.45 -6.94 9.96
CA GLY A 30 -6.37 -7.46 10.98
C GLY A 30 -7.09 -8.71 10.49
#